data_AF-F9DY52-F1
#
_entry.id   AF-F9DY52-F1
#
_cell.length_a   1.000
_cell.length_b   1.000
_cell.length_c   1.000
_cell.angle_alpha   90.00
_cell.angle_beta   90.00
_cell.angle_gamma   90.00
#
_symmetry.space_group_name_H-M   'P 1'
#
loop_
_entity.id
_entity.type
_entity.pdbx_description
1 polymer ?
#
loop_
_entity_poly.entity_id
_entity_poly.type
_entity_poly.pdbx_seq_one_letter_code
_entity_poly.pdbx_strand_id
1 'polypeptide(L)' 'MTGTPAGVGKGVNPPSFLRKGDTVKVSIEGIGTLVNKFV' A
#
# COMPACT_ATOMS: atom_id res chain seq x y z
N MET A 1 3.73 15.21 0.89
CA MET A 1 3.65 13.92 0.18
C MET A 1 4.25 14.11 -1.20
N THR A 2 5.23 13.30 -1.60
CA THR A 2 6.01 13.48 -2.85
C THR A 2 5.55 12.60 -4.01
N GLY A 3 4.47 11.82 -3.82
CA GLY A 3 3.93 10.88 -4.81
C GLY A 3 4.19 9.41 -4.45
N THR A 4 3.55 8.50 -5.19
CA THR A 4 3.67 7.05 -5.01
C THR A 4 4.15 6.42 -6.32
N PRO A 5 5.05 5.43 -6.29
CA PRO A 5 5.45 4.67 -7.48
C PRO A 5 4.28 3.93 -8.15
N ALA A 6 4.56 3.34 -9.32
CA ALA A 6 3.61 2.48 -10.01
C ALA A 6 3.25 1.23 -9.16
N GLY A 7 2.10 0.63 -9.44
CA GLY A 7 1.61 -0.57 -8.73
C GLY A 7 0.47 -0.30 -7.75
N VAL A 8 -0.10 0.92 -7.73
CA VAL A 8 -1.35 1.17 -7.00
C VAL A 8 -2.47 0.31 -7.55
N GLY A 9 -3.33 -0.21 -6.68
CA GLY A 9 -4.34 -1.21 -7.03
C GLY A 9 -5.33 -0.81 -8.13
N LYS A 10 -5.57 0.50 -8.32
CA LYS A 10 -6.37 1.04 -9.44
C LYS A 10 -5.75 0.77 -10.81
N GLY A 11 -4.43 0.64 -10.90
CA GLY A 11 -3.69 0.38 -12.15
C GLY A 11 -3.55 -1.10 -12.50
N VAL A 12 -4.04 -2.01 -11.64
CA VAL A 12 -4.05 -3.46 -11.88
C VAL A 12 -5.29 -3.83 -12.71
N ASN A 13 -5.23 -4.86 -13.55
CA ASN A 13 -6.38 -5.39 -14.28
C ASN A 13 -6.59 -6.89 -13.99
N PRO A 14 -7.66 -7.30 -13.28
CA PRO A 14 -8.72 -6.45 -12.74
C PRO A 14 -8.22 -5.54 -11.60
N PRO A 15 -8.84 -4.36 -11.39
CA PRO A 15 -8.47 -3.47 -10.28
C PRO A 15 -8.58 -4.18 -8.93
N SER A 16 -7.57 -3.96 -8.08
CA SER A 16 -7.53 -4.52 -6.73
C SER A 16 -7.60 -3.38 -5.72
N PHE A 17 -8.54 -3.47 -4.78
CA PHE A 17 -8.72 -2.47 -3.71
C PHE A 17 -8.60 -3.13 -2.34
N LEU A 18 -8.26 -2.32 -1.34
CA LEU A 18 -8.17 -2.78 0.04
C LEU A 18 -9.51 -3.33 0.53
N ARG A 19 -9.43 -4.40 1.30
CA ARG A 19 -10.55 -5.07 1.95
C ARG A 19 -10.37 -5.03 3.46
N LYS A 20 -11.48 -5.23 4.17
CA LYS A 20 -11.46 -5.42 5.62
C LYS A 20 -10.57 -6.61 5.97
N GLY A 21 -9.65 -6.40 6.91
CA GLY A 21 -8.67 -7.37 7.36
C GLY A 21 -7.30 -7.23 6.69
N ASP A 22 -7.17 -6.47 5.60
CA ASP A 22 -5.90 -6.31 4.89
C ASP A 22 -4.86 -5.59 5.75
N THR A 23 -3.62 -6.03 5.62
CA THR A 23 -2.45 -5.39 6.25
C THR A 23 -1.56 -4.79 5.17
N VAL A 24 -1.37 -3.47 5.21
CA VAL A 24 -0.49 -2.72 4.31
C VAL A 24 0.82 -2.44 5.02
N LYS A 25 1.94 -2.74 4.35
CA LYS A 25 3.29 -2.41 4.80
C LYS A 25 3.93 -1.43 3.81
N VAL A 26 4.52 -0.35 4.33
CA VAL A 26 5.27 0.63 3.54
C VAL A 26 6.64 0.77 4.16
N SER A 27 7.69 0.60 3.36
CA SER A 27 9.07 0.66 3.84
C SER A 27 9.84 1.72 3.06
N ILE A 28 10.68 2.47 3.77
CA ILE A 28 11.68 3.36 3.18
C ILE A 28 13.02 2.98 3.80
N GLU A 29 13.98 2.66 2.93
CA GLU A 29 15.33 2.31 3.35
C GLU A 29 15.95 3.43 4.20
N GLY A 30 16.62 3.05 5.29
CA GLY A 30 17.23 4.00 6.23
C GLY A 30 16.25 4.75 7.15
N ILE A 31 14.94 4.64 6.94
CA ILE A 31 13.91 5.27 7.80
C ILE A 31 13.16 4.22 8.62
N GLY A 32 12.66 3.17 7.96
CA GLY A 32 11.92 2.09 8.63
C GLY A 32 10.68 1.62 7.87
N THR A 33 9.78 0.94 8.58
CA THR A 33 8.55 0.35 8.02
C THR A 33 7.32 0.78 8.82
N LEU A 34 6.29 1.27 8.12
CA LEU A 34 4.95 1.51 8.64
C LEU A 34 4.05 0.32 8.30
N VAL A 35 3.28 -0.18 9.28
CA VAL A 35 2.34 -1.29 9.11
C VAL A 35 0.96 -0.91 9.62
N ASN A 36 -0.05 -0.99 8.75
CA ASN A 36 -1.44 -0.67 9.07
C ASN A 36 -2.36 -1.83 8.73
N LYS A 37 -3.23 -2.21 9.68
CA LYS A 37 -4.32 -3.16 9.46
C LYS A 37 -5.63 -2.39 9.27
N PHE A 38 -6.34 -2.68 8.19
CA PHE A 38 -7.64 -2.08 7.88
C PHE A 38 -8.75 -2.95 8.47
N VAL A 39 -9.67 -2.36 9.23
CA VAL A 39 -10.75 -3.04 9.96
C VAL A 39 -12.12 -2.47 9.65
#